data_AF-A0A944Y6N8-F1
#
_entry.id   AF-A0A944Y6N8-F1
#
_cell.length_a   1.000
_cell.length_b   1.000
_cell.length_c   1.000
_cell.angle_alpha   90.00
_cell.angle_beta   90.00
_cell.angle_gamma   90.00
#
_symmetry.space_group_name_H-M   'P 1'
#
loop_
_entity.id
_entity.type
_entity.pdbx_description
1 polymer ?
#
loop_
_entity_poly.entity_id
_entity_poly.type
_entity_poly.pdbx_seq_one_letter_code
_entity_poly.pdbx_strand_id
1 'polypeptide(L)'
;MKAFMLLLLGCLAFSGSSCGLRVHRDLILKDQGFSRLFSSTDPSFASQISSFELTAAAKTGDPTFRIGDIPINFGDPENEQFQGVCFVYSSGEKEIIIRKSWWDGASGLARESLIFHELGHCALNRDHHNETVEALSRFFKTSMMNSVIVGPADYLQFKDEYHEELFTLSTTSLLGSLGL
;
A
#
# COMPACT_ATOMS: atom_id res chain seq x y z
N MET A 1 -54.91 -11.32 2.98
CA MET A 1 -53.80 -11.23 3.95
C MET A 1 -52.71 -12.20 3.53
N LYS A 2 -51.62 -11.71 2.94
CA LYS A 2 -50.35 -12.43 2.81
C LYS A 2 -49.25 -11.43 3.13
N ALA A 3 -48.55 -11.72 4.22
CA ALA A 3 -47.47 -10.91 4.74
C ALA A 3 -46.12 -11.37 4.16
N PHE A 4 -45.17 -10.43 4.18
CA PHE A 4 -43.73 -10.61 4.27
C PHE A 4 -43.00 -11.27 3.08
N MET A 5 -42.11 -10.51 2.45
CA MET A 5 -40.68 -10.60 2.73
C MET A 5 -39.94 -9.48 1.97
N LEU A 6 -39.52 -8.47 2.72
CA LEU A 6 -38.64 -7.40 2.23
C LEU A 6 -37.22 -7.99 2.11
N LEU A 7 -36.75 -8.22 0.89
CA LEU A 7 -35.37 -8.60 0.64
C LEU A 7 -34.53 -7.32 0.59
N LEU A 8 -33.92 -6.98 1.73
CA LEU A 8 -32.86 -5.99 1.82
C LEU A 8 -31.66 -6.51 1.01
N LEU A 9 -31.51 -6.04 -0.22
CA LEU A 9 -30.22 -6.08 -0.90
C LEU A 9 -29.29 -5.12 -0.14
N GLY A 10 -28.54 -5.67 0.82
CA GLY A 10 -27.37 -4.99 1.36
C GLY A 10 -26.33 -4.88 0.26
N CYS A 11 -26.21 -3.70 -0.34
CA CYS A 11 -25.00 -3.34 -1.08
C CYS A 11 -23.83 -3.41 -0.10
N LEU A 12 -23.03 -4.47 -0.18
CA LEU A 12 -21.66 -4.43 0.34
C LEU A 12 -20.92 -3.36 -0.46
N ALA A 13 -20.83 -2.16 0.11
CA ALA A 13 -19.88 -1.17 -0.35
C ALA A 13 -18.48 -1.71 -0.07
N PHE A 14 -17.90 -2.40 -1.05
CA PHE A 14 -16.45 -2.58 -1.11
C PHE A 14 -15.86 -1.20 -1.38
N SER A 15 -15.53 -0.47 -0.33
CA SER A 15 -14.70 0.73 -0.42
C SER A 15 -13.32 0.29 -0.90
N GLY A 16 -13.10 0.38 -2.21
CA GLY A 16 -11.78 0.21 -2.78
C GLY A 16 -10.85 1.26 -2.19
N SER A 17 -9.82 0.82 -1.47
CA SER A 17 -8.72 1.69 -1.04
C SER A 17 -7.85 1.99 -2.25
N SER A 18 -8.01 3.19 -2.83
CA SER A 18 -7.18 3.70 -3.92
C SER A 18 -6.05 4.55 -3.33
N CYS A 19 -4.83 4.47 -3.86
CA CYS A 19 -3.66 5.19 -3.33
C CYS A 19 -3.16 6.37 -4.17
N GLY A 20 -3.77 6.67 -5.32
CA GLY A 20 -3.20 7.69 -6.19
C GLY A 20 -3.58 7.48 -7.62
N LEU A 21 -4.50 8.25 -8.19
CA LEU A 21 -4.72 8.20 -9.64
C LEU A 21 -4.91 9.60 -10.20
N ARG A 22 -3.93 10.03 -11.02
CA ARG A 22 -4.13 10.70 -12.32
C ARG A 22 -2.82 10.70 -13.11
N VAL A 23 -2.87 10.02 -14.26
CA VAL A 23 -2.10 10.18 -15.51
C VAL A 23 -0.80 11.01 -15.40
N HIS A 24 0.33 10.31 -15.59
CA HIS A 24 1.69 10.78 -15.93
C HIS A 24 2.81 10.85 -14.87
N ARG A 25 2.55 10.52 -13.59
CA ARG A 25 3.53 9.99 -12.61
C ARG A 25 2.75 9.61 -11.35
N ASP A 26 2.97 8.42 -10.80
CA ASP A 26 2.19 7.88 -9.68
C ASP A 26 2.55 8.50 -8.31
N LEU A 27 3.61 9.32 -8.27
CA LEU A 27 4.02 10.08 -7.09
C LEU A 27 3.25 11.40 -7.02
N ILE A 28 2.69 11.73 -5.85
CA ILE A 28 2.17 13.07 -5.62
C ILE A 28 3.35 14.01 -5.34
N LEU A 29 3.80 14.66 -6.41
CA LEU A 29 4.84 15.69 -6.37
C LEU A 29 4.24 16.98 -5.81
N LYS A 30 4.86 17.52 -4.77
CA LYS A 30 4.49 18.83 -4.23
C LYS A 30 5.21 19.93 -5.00
N ASP A 31 4.48 21.00 -5.30
CA ASP A 31 5.01 22.18 -5.97
C ASP A 31 6.12 22.86 -5.16
N GLN A 32 6.87 23.74 -5.82
CA GLN A 32 7.91 24.54 -5.15
C GLN A 32 7.30 25.45 -4.06
N GLY A 33 7.98 25.50 -2.91
CA GLY A 33 7.56 26.31 -1.76
C GLY A 33 6.82 25.53 -0.67
N PHE A 34 6.50 24.26 -0.91
CA PHE A 34 5.99 23.34 0.11
C PHE A 34 7.13 22.55 0.75
N SER A 35 7.01 22.29 2.05
CA SER A 35 7.90 21.42 2.82
C SER A 35 7.10 20.31 3.47
N ARG A 36 7.77 19.22 3.83
CA ARG A 36 7.16 18.15 4.63
C ARG A 36 6.53 18.71 5.91
N LEU A 37 5.42 18.11 6.29
CA LEU A 37 4.64 18.49 7.47
C LEU A 37 5.30 17.96 8.76
N PHE A 38 5.98 16.82 8.67
CA PHE A 38 6.56 16.15 9.82
C PHE A 38 8.07 15.94 9.67
N SER A 39 8.79 15.97 10.79
CA SER A 39 10.23 15.67 10.87
C SER A 39 10.53 14.34 11.59
N SER A 40 9.51 13.67 12.11
CA SER A 40 9.63 12.38 12.81
C SER A 40 8.38 11.54 12.58
N THR A 41 8.52 10.22 12.66
CA THR A 41 7.43 9.24 12.51
C THR A 41 6.58 9.12 13.78
N ASP A 42 5.27 8.97 13.62
CA ASP A 42 4.36 8.58 14.70
C ASP A 42 4.66 7.14 15.18
N PRO A 43 4.84 6.90 16.50
CA PRO A 43 5.20 5.57 17.02
C PRO A 43 4.23 4.44 16.64
N SER A 44 3.00 4.76 16.26
CA SER A 44 1.98 3.79 15.84
C SER A 44 2.40 2.96 14.61
N PHE A 45 3.36 3.45 13.82
CA PHE A 45 3.86 2.79 12.61
C PHE A 45 5.12 1.93 12.84
N ALA A 46 5.68 1.93 14.06
CA ALA A 46 6.95 1.27 14.35
C ALA A 46 6.96 -0.22 14.00
N SER A 47 5.84 -0.91 14.21
CA SER A 47 5.74 -2.35 13.92
C SER A 47 5.81 -2.65 12.41
N GLN A 48 5.15 -1.83 11.59
CA GLN A 48 5.15 -1.98 10.14
C GLN A 48 6.49 -1.59 9.53
N ILE A 49 7.13 -0.53 10.05
CA ILE A 49 8.47 -0.13 9.63
C ILE A 49 9.48 -1.23 9.93
N SER A 50 9.45 -1.78 11.15
CA SER A 50 10.34 -2.89 11.53
C SER A 50 10.09 -4.12 10.65
N SER A 51 8.82 -4.46 10.38
CA SER A 51 8.46 -5.54 9.45
C SER A 51 9.04 -5.31 8.05
N PHE A 52 8.90 -4.09 7.52
CA PHE A 52 9.41 -3.72 6.20
C PHE A 52 10.93 -3.83 6.11
N GLU A 53 11.67 -3.28 7.07
CA GLU A 53 13.15 -3.32 7.07
C GLU A 53 13.69 -4.74 7.25
N LEU A 54 13.05 -5.55 8.11
CA LEU A 54 13.41 -6.96 8.27
C LEU A 54 13.15 -7.77 7.00
N THR A 55 12.01 -7.50 6.34
CA THR A 55 11.66 -8.14 5.07
C THR A 55 12.63 -7.72 3.97
N ALA A 56 12.95 -6.43 3.87
CA ALA A 56 13.92 -5.90 2.92
C ALA A 56 15.28 -6.60 3.10
N ALA A 57 15.78 -6.69 4.34
CA ALA A 57 17.02 -7.38 4.65
C ALA A 57 16.99 -8.86 4.22
N ALA A 58 15.89 -9.56 4.47
CA ALA A 58 15.73 -10.96 4.08
C ALA A 58 15.66 -11.14 2.54
N LYS A 59 14.95 -10.26 1.82
CA LYS A 59 14.73 -10.38 0.37
C LYS A 59 15.88 -9.85 -0.48
N THR A 60 16.60 -8.83 0.00
CA THR A 60 17.72 -8.22 -0.72
C THR A 60 19.08 -8.74 -0.29
N GLY A 61 19.17 -9.37 0.89
CA GLY A 61 20.44 -9.76 1.50
C GLY A 61 21.21 -8.59 2.13
N ASP A 62 20.62 -7.39 2.21
CA ASP A 62 21.21 -6.21 2.86
C ASP A 62 20.70 -6.05 4.30
N PRO A 63 21.44 -6.50 5.34
CA PRO A 63 21.02 -6.34 6.73
C PRO A 63 21.04 -4.87 7.21
N THR A 64 21.66 -3.98 6.43
CA THR A 64 21.77 -2.55 6.73
C THR A 64 20.67 -1.73 6.09
N PHE A 65 19.78 -2.34 5.30
CA PHE A 65 18.65 -1.64 4.69
C PHE A 65 17.81 -0.92 5.75
N ARG A 66 17.60 0.37 5.57
CA ARG A 66 16.69 1.19 6.39
C ARG A 66 15.84 2.06 5.49
N ILE A 67 14.63 2.42 5.95
CA ILE A 67 13.75 3.30 5.17
C ILE A 67 14.31 4.72 5.02
N GLY A 68 15.27 5.12 5.86
CA GLY A 68 15.89 6.45 5.83
C GLY A 68 15.03 7.53 6.50
N ASP A 69 15.26 8.79 6.14
CA ASP A 69 14.51 9.95 6.63
C ASP A 69 13.17 10.09 5.88
N ILE A 70 12.21 9.22 6.22
CA ILE A 70 10.86 9.20 5.66
C ILE A 70 9.86 9.14 6.83
N PRO A 71 9.42 10.31 7.35
CA PRO A 71 8.44 10.34 8.43
C PRO A 71 7.09 9.79 7.95
N ILE A 72 6.49 8.94 8.78
CA ILE A 72 5.14 8.37 8.56
C ILE A 72 4.22 8.89 9.65
N ASN A 73 3.16 9.60 9.28
CA ASN A 73 2.26 10.24 10.24
C ASN A 73 0.80 10.17 9.81
N PHE A 74 -0.09 10.34 10.79
CA PHE A 74 -1.50 10.57 10.51
C PHE A 74 -1.70 12.00 10.01
N GLY A 75 -2.54 12.18 9.00
CA GLY A 75 -2.86 13.50 8.46
C GLY A 75 -3.92 13.44 7.37
N ASP A 76 -3.95 14.49 6.54
CA ASP A 76 -4.81 14.55 5.35
C ASP A 76 -3.99 14.27 4.08
N PRO A 77 -4.30 13.18 3.36
CA PRO A 77 -3.74 12.89 2.03
C PRO A 77 -4.11 13.89 0.92
N GLU A 78 -4.83 14.97 1.21
CA GLU A 78 -5.35 16.02 0.28
C GLU A 78 -6.36 15.54 -0.76
N ASN A 79 -6.47 14.21 -0.95
CA ASN A 79 -7.50 13.57 -1.74
C ASN A 79 -8.27 12.59 -0.85
N GLU A 80 -9.58 12.79 -0.77
CA GLU A 80 -10.49 11.96 0.04
C GLU A 80 -10.49 10.48 -0.36
N GLN A 81 -10.08 10.16 -1.60
CA GLN A 81 -9.97 8.79 -2.08
C GLN A 81 -8.74 8.05 -1.53
N PHE A 82 -7.71 8.79 -1.09
CA PHE A 82 -6.47 8.21 -0.62
C PHE A 82 -6.56 7.84 0.86
N GLN A 83 -6.11 6.62 1.17
CA GLN A 83 -6.00 6.11 2.54
C GLN A 83 -4.58 6.29 3.09
N GLY A 84 -3.60 6.26 2.20
CA GLY A 84 -2.22 6.65 2.41
C GLY A 84 -1.70 7.33 1.15
N VAL A 85 -0.64 8.12 1.31
CA VAL A 85 0.08 8.71 0.18
C VAL A 85 1.53 8.99 0.57
N CYS A 86 2.45 8.64 -0.31
CA CYS A 86 3.82 9.12 -0.32
C CYS A 86 3.89 10.49 -1.04
N PHE A 87 4.15 11.55 -0.29
CA PHE A 87 4.47 12.86 -0.86
C PHE A 87 5.96 12.96 -1.12
N VAL A 88 6.30 13.47 -2.31
CA VAL A 88 7.68 13.80 -2.69
C VAL A 88 7.76 15.29 -2.95
N TYR A 89 8.64 15.95 -2.20
CA TYR A 89 8.83 17.40 -2.26
C TYR A 89 9.85 17.79 -3.31
N SER A 90 9.78 19.03 -3.80
CA SER A 90 10.76 19.56 -4.75
C SER A 90 12.19 19.59 -4.18
N SER A 91 12.35 19.57 -2.85
CA SER A 91 13.64 19.44 -2.16
C SER A 91 14.23 18.03 -2.24
N GLY A 92 13.45 17.03 -2.68
CA GLY A 92 13.78 15.61 -2.64
C GLY A 92 13.40 14.92 -1.33
N GLU A 93 12.98 15.68 -0.31
CA GLU A 93 12.41 15.10 0.91
C GLU A 93 11.12 14.35 0.60
N LYS A 94 10.81 13.36 1.44
CA LYS A 94 9.59 12.55 1.31
C LYS A 94 8.91 12.40 2.66
N GLU A 95 7.60 12.20 2.64
CA GLU A 95 6.85 11.78 3.84
C GLU A 95 5.65 10.94 3.43
N ILE A 96 5.18 10.10 4.35
CA ILE A 96 3.98 9.29 4.16
C ILE A 96 2.89 9.82 5.09
N ILE A 97 1.75 10.16 4.51
CA ILE A 97 0.57 10.62 5.24
C ILE A 97 -0.52 9.56 5.17
N ILE A 98 -0.99 9.11 6.34
CA ILE A 98 -2.02 8.09 6.48
C ILE A 98 -3.31 8.69 7.03
N ARG A 99 -4.44 8.35 6.42
CA ARG A 99 -5.76 8.76 6.89
C ARG A 99 -6.13 7.98 8.15
N LYS A 100 -6.20 8.68 9.28
CA LYS A 100 -6.47 8.06 10.60
C LYS A 100 -7.81 7.31 10.66
N SER A 101 -8.87 7.87 10.08
CA SER A 101 -10.20 7.25 10.10
C SER A 101 -10.24 5.88 9.42
N TRP A 102 -9.50 5.72 8.31
CA TRP A 102 -9.32 4.42 7.68
C TRP A 102 -8.44 3.51 8.53
N TRP A 103 -7.32 4.03 9.04
CA TRP A 103 -6.39 3.26 9.85
C TRP A 103 -7.08 2.61 11.04
N ASP A 104 -7.89 3.37 11.79
CA ASP A 104 -8.56 2.89 12.99
C ASP A 104 -9.53 1.71 12.70
N GLY A 105 -10.14 1.67 11.52
CA GLY A 105 -11.02 0.58 11.08
C GLY A 105 -10.32 -0.55 10.30
N ALA A 106 -9.09 -0.34 9.85
CA ALA A 106 -8.35 -1.30 9.03
C ALA A 106 -7.80 -2.48 9.88
N SER A 107 -7.79 -3.68 9.30
CA SER A 107 -7.15 -4.85 9.91
C SER A 107 -5.62 -4.69 9.93
N GLY A 108 -4.93 -5.45 10.78
CA GLY A 108 -3.45 -5.44 10.80
C GLY A 108 -2.82 -5.74 9.45
N LEU A 109 -3.41 -6.68 8.69
CA LEU A 109 -2.98 -7.02 7.33
C LEU A 109 -3.21 -5.88 6.34
N ALA A 110 -4.36 -5.19 6.41
CA ALA A 110 -4.62 -4.02 5.57
C ALA A 110 -3.64 -2.89 5.86
N ARG A 111 -3.38 -2.61 7.15
CA ARG A 111 -2.43 -1.60 7.60
C ARG A 111 -1.02 -1.91 7.11
N GLU A 112 -0.57 -3.15 7.26
CA GLU A 112 0.76 -3.56 6.78
C GLU A 112 0.85 -3.47 5.25
N SER A 113 -0.16 -3.95 4.52
CA SER A 113 -0.19 -3.88 3.06
C SER A 113 -0.11 -2.44 2.55
N LEU A 114 -0.87 -1.51 3.15
CA LEU A 114 -0.80 -0.09 2.81
C LEU A 114 0.59 0.50 3.11
N ILE A 115 1.15 0.26 4.30
CA ILE A 115 2.47 0.83 4.64
C ILE A 115 3.57 0.27 3.73
N PHE A 116 3.51 -1.01 3.36
CA PHE A 116 4.46 -1.60 2.42
C PHE A 116 4.34 -0.98 1.03
N HIS A 117 3.11 -0.71 0.57
CA HIS A 117 2.85 -0.01 -0.69
C HIS A 117 3.43 1.41 -0.68
N GLU A 118 3.12 2.21 0.35
CA GLU A 118 3.63 3.59 0.45
C GLU A 118 5.16 3.64 0.58
N LEU A 119 5.76 2.71 1.33
CA LEU A 119 7.23 2.57 1.39
C LEU A 119 7.82 2.07 0.07
N GLY A 120 7.07 1.34 -0.75
CA GLY A 120 7.45 1.04 -2.13
C GLY A 120 7.66 2.31 -2.96
N HIS A 121 6.75 3.29 -2.84
CA HIS A 121 6.94 4.60 -3.46
C HIS A 121 8.09 5.39 -2.82
N CYS A 122 8.08 5.50 -1.49
CA CYS A 122 8.93 6.44 -0.77
C CYS A 122 10.36 5.93 -0.56
N ALA A 123 10.55 4.68 -0.15
CA ALA A 123 11.87 4.09 0.12
C ALA A 123 12.47 3.40 -1.11
N LEU A 124 11.65 2.76 -1.94
CA LEU A 124 12.13 1.95 -3.08
C LEU A 124 11.99 2.67 -4.44
N ASN A 125 11.39 3.86 -4.49
CA ASN A 125 11.14 4.62 -5.73
C ASN A 125 10.36 3.84 -6.79
N ARG A 126 9.37 3.05 -6.37
CA ARG A 126 8.54 2.27 -7.29
C ARG A 126 7.35 3.08 -7.79
N ASP A 127 7.03 2.92 -9.07
CA ASP A 127 5.77 3.39 -9.66
C ASP A 127 4.67 2.32 -9.50
N HIS A 128 3.42 2.67 -9.81
CA HIS A 128 2.35 1.68 -9.76
C HIS A 128 2.52 0.61 -10.85
N HIS A 129 2.14 -0.63 -10.53
CA HIS A 129 2.04 -1.74 -11.48
C HIS A 129 0.67 -2.39 -11.38
N ASN A 130 -0.20 -2.05 -12.33
CA ASN A 130 -1.63 -2.38 -12.30
C ASN A 130 -1.99 -3.70 -13.01
N GLU A 131 -0.99 -4.51 -13.36
CA GLU A 131 -1.25 -5.79 -14.01
C GLU A 131 -2.00 -6.72 -13.05
N THR A 132 -2.87 -7.53 -13.66
CA THR A 132 -3.66 -8.55 -12.97
C THR A 132 -3.67 -9.82 -13.79
N VAL A 133 -3.78 -10.95 -13.12
CA VAL A 133 -3.85 -12.27 -13.74
C VAL A 133 -5.08 -13.02 -13.25
N GLU A 134 -5.67 -13.84 -14.10
CA GLU A 134 -6.75 -14.73 -13.73
C GLU A 134 -6.18 -16.07 -13.25
N ALA A 135 -6.53 -16.46 -12.03
CA ALA A 135 -6.19 -17.75 -11.44
C ALA A 135 -7.28 -18.13 -10.44
N LEU A 136 -7.43 -19.40 -10.10
CA LEU A 136 -8.39 -19.84 -9.07
C LEU A 136 -9.82 -19.26 -9.23
N SER A 137 -10.25 -19.06 -10.49
CA SER A 137 -11.54 -18.45 -10.86
C SER A 137 -11.75 -16.98 -10.42
N ARG A 138 -10.68 -16.19 -10.24
CA ARG A 138 -10.74 -14.75 -9.96
C ARG A 138 -9.47 -14.01 -10.42
N PHE A 139 -9.50 -12.68 -10.37
CA PHE A 139 -8.33 -11.85 -10.66
C PHE A 139 -7.47 -11.61 -9.42
N PHE A 140 -6.16 -11.69 -9.62
CA PHE A 140 -5.11 -11.37 -8.65
C PHE A 140 -4.26 -10.22 -9.16
N LYS A 141 -3.82 -9.35 -8.26
CA LYS A 141 -2.85 -8.30 -8.56
C LYS A 141 -1.48 -8.94 -8.63
N THR A 142 -0.68 -8.62 -9.64
CA THR A 142 0.66 -9.18 -9.76
C THR A 142 1.70 -8.44 -8.94
N SER A 143 1.36 -7.26 -8.39
CA SER A 143 2.28 -6.40 -7.66
C SER A 143 1.67 -5.81 -6.41
N MET A 144 2.49 -5.66 -5.36
CA MET A 144 2.18 -4.83 -4.19
C MET A 144 2.00 -3.36 -4.56
N MET A 145 2.58 -2.93 -5.68
CA MET A 145 2.48 -1.57 -6.21
C MET A 145 1.25 -1.37 -7.08
N ASN A 146 0.24 -2.22 -7.03
CA ASN A 146 -1.03 -1.91 -7.68
C ASN A 146 -1.69 -0.68 -7.04
N SER A 147 -2.21 0.23 -7.85
CA SER A 147 -2.87 1.48 -7.42
C SER A 147 -4.09 1.27 -6.49
N VAL A 148 -4.66 0.06 -6.53
CA VAL A 148 -5.61 -0.43 -5.53
C VAL A 148 -4.86 -1.44 -4.67
N ILE A 149 -4.74 -1.16 -3.38
CA ILE A 149 -3.93 -2.00 -2.47
C ILE A 149 -4.34 -3.47 -2.54
N VAL A 150 -3.38 -4.35 -2.27
CA VAL A 150 -3.63 -5.79 -2.16
C VAL A 150 -4.59 -6.02 -0.98
N GLY A 151 -5.68 -6.73 -1.23
CA GLY A 151 -6.70 -6.99 -0.22
C GLY A 151 -6.18 -7.92 0.88
N PRO A 152 -6.69 -7.85 2.12
CA PRO A 152 -6.17 -8.64 3.24
C PRO A 152 -6.14 -10.16 3.01
N ALA A 153 -7.11 -10.70 2.28
CA ALA A 153 -7.17 -12.14 1.98
C ALA A 153 -6.02 -12.56 1.03
N ASP A 154 -5.81 -11.80 -0.04
CA ASP A 154 -4.74 -12.06 -1.01
C ASP A 154 -3.37 -11.82 -0.39
N TYR A 155 -3.25 -10.73 0.35
CA TYR A 155 -2.03 -10.38 1.06
C TYR A 155 -1.66 -11.43 2.09
N LEU A 156 -2.63 -11.98 2.84
CA LEU A 156 -2.37 -13.08 3.77
C LEU A 156 -1.93 -14.35 3.05
N GLN A 157 -2.59 -14.68 1.94
CA GLN A 157 -2.36 -15.92 1.21
C GLN A 157 -0.99 -15.94 0.52
N PHE A 158 -0.58 -14.83 -0.08
CA PHE A 158 0.63 -14.72 -0.89
C PHE A 158 1.61 -13.68 -0.36
N LYS A 159 1.68 -13.54 0.98
CA LYS A 159 2.45 -12.48 1.64
C LYS A 159 3.91 -12.49 1.21
N ASP A 160 4.53 -13.67 1.21
CA ASP A 160 5.96 -13.81 0.95
C ASP A 160 6.30 -13.53 -0.53
N GLU A 161 5.41 -13.90 -1.44
CA GLU A 161 5.53 -13.67 -2.87
C GLU A 161 5.32 -12.18 -3.22
N TYR A 162 4.36 -11.53 -2.58
CA TYR A 162 4.18 -10.08 -2.68
C TYR A 162 5.38 -9.31 -2.12
N HIS A 163 5.99 -9.81 -1.04
CA HIS A 163 7.22 -9.23 -0.50
C HIS A 163 8.41 -9.44 -1.43
N GLU A 164 8.55 -10.63 -2.00
CA GLU A 164 9.56 -10.91 -3.02
C GLU A 164 9.41 -9.97 -4.20
N GLU A 165 8.20 -9.84 -4.74
CA GLU A 165 7.89 -8.90 -5.82
C GLU A 165 8.23 -7.47 -5.43
N LEU A 166 7.89 -7.05 -4.20
CA LEU A 166 8.13 -5.70 -3.72
C LEU A 166 9.62 -5.30 -3.76
N PHE A 167 10.51 -6.21 -3.38
CA PHE A 167 11.94 -5.93 -3.25
C PHE A 167 12.79 -6.37 -4.46
N THR A 168 12.28 -7.25 -5.32
CA THR A 168 13.06 -7.81 -6.44
C THR A 168 12.50 -7.49 -7.82
N LEU A 169 11.30 -6.91 -7.91
CA LEU A 169 10.52 -6.70 -9.14
C LEU A 169 10.10 -8.00 -9.85
N SER A 170 10.37 -9.17 -9.27
CA SER A 170 10.02 -10.47 -9.85
C SER A 170 8.61 -10.88 -9.41
N THR A 171 7.73 -11.13 -10.38
CA THR A 171 6.40 -11.71 -10.16
C THR A 171 6.41 -13.25 -10.21
N THR A 172 7.56 -13.85 -10.50
CA THR A 172 7.70 -15.30 -10.79
C THR A 172 7.15 -16.18 -9.67
N SER A 173 7.50 -15.86 -8.42
CA SER A 173 7.07 -16.62 -7.24
C SER A 173 5.55 -16.58 -7.07
N LEU A 174 4.96 -15.39 -7.22
CA LEU A 174 3.52 -15.19 -7.15
C LEU A 174 2.78 -15.95 -8.27
N LEU A 175 3.24 -15.84 -9.51
CA LEU A 175 2.65 -16.55 -10.65
C LEU A 175 2.73 -18.08 -10.45
N GLY A 176 3.88 -18.58 -9.99
CA GLY A 176 4.04 -19.99 -9.66
C GLY A 176 3.09 -20.47 -8.57
N SER A 177 2.92 -19.70 -7.49
CA SER A 177 1.95 -20.00 -6.41
C SER A 177 0.49 -19.93 -6.88
N LEU A 178 0.20 -19.20 -7.96
CA LEU A 178 -1.11 -19.15 -8.62
C LEU A 178 -1.30 -20.26 -9.67
N GLY A 179 -0.26 -21.05 -9.97
CA GLY A 179 -0.29 -22.12 -10.97
C GLY A 179 -0.18 -21.62 -12.42
N LEU A 180 0.49 -20.49 -12.63
CA LEU A 180 0.71 -19.83 -13.93
C LEU A 180 2.17 -19.95 -14.38
#